data_AF-A0A6C0J4T7-F1
#
_entry.id   AF-A0A6C0J4T7-F1
#
_cell.length_a   1.000
_cell.length_b   1.000
_cell.length_c   1.000
_cell.angle_alpha   90.00
_cell.angle_beta   90.00
_cell.angle_gamma   90.00
#
_symmetry.space_group_name_H-M   'P 1'
#
loop_
_entity.id
_entity.type
_entity.pdbx_description
1 polymer ?
#
loop_
_entity_poly.entity_id
_entity_poly.type
_entity_poly.pdbx_seq_one_letter_code
_entity_poly.pdbx_strand_id
1 'polypeptide(L)'
;MSGSVKIVKVAKVGGEAPAPAPKPVTKAPVAAARKSHRTYPKSSLKKTRKVSGVKNPAAPPPFRKGTLRILTEHGRKKREDKIRKTVRSMTDRQVKEKLSSAGMRISPNAPPELAKEILRNGQAAGMIPE
;
A
#
# COMPACT_ATOMS: atom_id res chain seq x y z
N MET A 1 39.28 -20.99 45.42
CA MET A 1 37.97 -21.59 45.74
C MET A 1 37.58 -22.42 44.52
N SER A 2 38.01 -23.67 44.35
CA SER A 2 37.68 -24.90 45.07
C SER A 2 36.17 -25.11 45.28
N GLY A 3 35.66 -26.20 44.71
CA GLY A 3 34.39 -26.85 45.02
C GLY A 3 33.44 -26.89 43.83
N SER A 4 32.85 -28.00 43.40
CA SER A 4 32.98 -29.43 43.74
C SER A 4 32.08 -30.17 42.75
N VAL A 5 32.56 -31.24 42.12
CA VAL A 5 31.71 -32.15 41.32
C VAL A 5 30.90 -33.02 42.28
N LYS A 6 29.59 -33.19 42.03
CA LYS A 6 28.79 -34.29 42.59
C LYS A 6 28.23 -35.14 41.46
N ILE A 7 28.69 -36.37 41.40
CA ILE A 7 28.18 -37.48 40.59
C ILE A 7 27.15 -38.22 41.44
N VAL A 8 25.98 -38.53 40.90
CA VAL A 8 25.17 -39.67 41.40
C VAL A 8 24.72 -40.52 40.22
N LYS A 9 25.00 -41.81 40.36
CA LYS A 9 24.78 -42.93 39.43
C LYS A 9 23.49 -43.71 39.83
N VAL A 10 23.15 -44.67 38.96
CA VAL A 10 22.52 -45.99 39.25
C VAL A 10 20.99 -46.05 39.14
N ALA A 11 20.32 -47.09 38.63
CA ALA A 11 20.60 -48.13 37.62
C ALA A 11 19.29 -48.92 37.38
N LYS A 12 19.16 -49.44 36.14
CA LYS A 12 18.79 -50.81 35.74
C LYS A 12 17.82 -51.63 36.61
N VAL A 13 16.74 -52.12 35.98
CA VAL A 13 16.29 -53.52 36.13
C VAL A 13 15.58 -53.94 34.84
N GLY A 14 16.01 -55.05 34.23
CA GLY A 14 15.30 -55.67 33.10
C GLY A 14 14.09 -56.47 33.57
N GLY A 15 13.18 -56.79 32.65
CA GLY A 15 12.04 -57.67 32.92
C GLY A 15 11.40 -58.12 31.61
N GLU A 16 11.37 -59.44 31.42
CA GLU A 16 10.74 -60.20 30.34
C GLU A 16 9.24 -59.89 30.14
N ALA A 17 8.76 -60.20 28.93
CA ALA A 17 7.38 -60.04 28.46
C ALA A 17 6.34 -60.87 29.25
N PRO A 18 5.05 -60.50 29.17
CA PRO A 18 4.16 -61.29 28.30
C PRO A 18 3.20 -60.45 27.43
N ALA A 19 2.82 -61.01 26.28
CA ALA A 19 1.86 -60.49 25.28
C ALA A 19 0.40 -60.89 25.62
N PRO A 20 -0.64 -60.71 24.75
CA PRO A 20 -1.01 -59.67 23.76
C PRO A 20 -2.51 -59.23 23.85
N ALA A 21 -2.94 -58.11 23.21
CA ALA A 21 -4.30 -57.92 22.65
C ALA A 21 -4.39 -56.64 21.74
N PRO A 22 -5.30 -56.56 20.75
CA PRO A 22 -5.00 -55.97 19.43
C PRO A 22 -5.81 -54.72 18.96
N LYS A 23 -5.12 -53.86 18.18
CA LYS A 23 -5.58 -52.95 17.06
C LYS A 23 -6.52 -51.76 17.41
N PRO A 24 -6.61 -50.64 16.63
CA PRO A 24 -6.12 -50.41 15.25
C PRO A 24 -5.34 -49.09 14.98
N VAL A 25 -4.40 -49.19 14.04
CA VAL A 25 -3.89 -48.20 13.06
C VAL A 25 -4.00 -46.71 13.41
N THR A 26 -2.98 -46.19 14.11
CA THR A 26 -2.72 -44.75 14.15
C THR A 26 -2.00 -44.29 12.89
N LYS A 27 -2.60 -43.26 12.27
CA LYS A 27 -2.15 -42.35 11.21
C LYS A 27 -0.68 -42.51 10.76
N ALA A 28 -0.51 -42.69 9.45
CA ALA A 28 0.79 -42.70 8.77
C ALA A 28 1.71 -41.57 9.28
N PRO A 29 2.98 -41.85 9.60
CA PRO A 29 3.91 -40.82 10.03
C PRO A 29 4.17 -39.86 8.87
N VAL A 30 3.93 -38.56 9.10
CA VAL A 30 4.31 -37.48 8.20
C VAL A 30 5.83 -37.54 8.04
N ALA A 31 6.29 -37.91 6.84
CA ALA A 31 7.70 -37.97 6.52
C ALA A 31 8.35 -36.60 6.76
N ALA A 32 9.36 -36.54 7.61
CA ALA A 32 10.13 -35.34 7.86
C ALA A 32 10.75 -34.82 6.54
N ALA A 33 10.48 -33.55 6.21
CA ALA A 33 10.99 -32.93 5.00
C ALA A 33 12.53 -32.95 5.00
N ARG A 34 13.13 -33.72 4.09
CA ARG A 34 14.58 -33.73 3.88
C ARG A 34 15.04 -32.36 3.36
N LYS A 35 16.03 -31.75 4.02
CA LYS A 35 16.70 -30.53 3.55
C LYS A 35 17.44 -30.86 2.24
N SER A 36 16.82 -30.54 1.11
CA SER A 36 17.44 -30.63 -0.21
C SER A 36 18.51 -29.53 -0.33
N HIS A 37 19.78 -29.91 -0.30
CA HIS A 37 20.87 -29.05 -0.79
C HIS A 37 20.77 -29.01 -2.32
N ARG A 38 20.07 -28.00 -2.82
CA ARG A 38 19.80 -27.85 -4.26
C ARG A 38 21.06 -27.29 -4.94
N THR A 39 21.60 -28.07 -5.87
CA THR A 39 22.91 -27.87 -6.53
C THR A 39 22.99 -26.70 -7.51
N TYR A 40 21.94 -25.90 -7.70
CA TYR A 40 21.98 -24.73 -8.60
C TYR A 40 21.10 -23.58 -8.08
N PRO A 41 21.55 -22.32 -8.24
CA PRO A 41 20.80 -21.15 -7.81
C PRO A 41 19.47 -21.06 -8.58
N LYS A 42 18.36 -20.86 -7.87
CA LYS A 42 17.04 -20.65 -8.47
C LYS A 42 17.11 -19.34 -9.29
N SER A 43 16.71 -19.41 -10.56
CA SER A 43 16.74 -18.29 -11.51
C SER A 43 16.19 -16.99 -10.92
N SER A 44 16.87 -15.88 -11.22
CA SER A 44 16.52 -14.51 -10.80
C SER A 44 15.09 -14.10 -11.19
N LEU A 45 14.49 -14.79 -12.17
CA LEU A 45 13.12 -14.60 -12.62
C LEU A 45 12.04 -14.87 -11.57
N LYS A 46 12.34 -15.61 -10.48
CA LYS A 46 11.36 -15.81 -9.40
C LYS A 46 11.13 -14.55 -8.54
N LYS A 47 12.03 -13.56 -8.61
CA LYS A 47 11.95 -12.30 -7.84
C LYS A 47 11.44 -11.11 -8.65
N THR A 48 11.45 -11.19 -9.97
CA THR A 48 10.77 -10.21 -10.83
C THR A 48 9.28 -10.52 -10.84
N ARG A 49 8.43 -9.49 -10.80
CA ARG A 49 6.95 -9.61 -10.92
C ARG A 49 6.61 -10.67 -11.96
N LYS A 50 5.74 -11.62 -11.59
CA LYS A 50 5.20 -12.62 -12.51
C LYS A 50 4.72 -11.90 -13.77
N VAL A 51 5.32 -12.20 -14.93
CA VAL A 51 4.86 -11.70 -16.22
C VAL A 51 3.48 -12.32 -16.44
N SER A 52 2.44 -11.58 -16.08
CA SER A 52 1.06 -11.99 -16.31
C SER A 52 0.70 -11.66 -17.75
N GLY A 53 0.16 -12.63 -18.49
CA GLY A 53 -0.42 -12.37 -19.81
C GLY A 53 -1.46 -11.26 -19.74
N VAL A 54 -1.43 -10.35 -20.71
CA VAL A 54 -2.39 -9.25 -20.82
C VAL A 54 -3.71 -9.84 -21.34
N LYS A 55 -4.82 -9.64 -20.62
CA LYS A 55 -6.13 -10.22 -20.96
C LYS A 55 -6.65 -9.79 -22.34
N ASN A 56 -6.30 -8.59 -22.80
CA ASN A 56 -6.59 -8.11 -24.14
C ASN A 56 -5.38 -7.30 -24.67
N PRO A 57 -4.59 -7.82 -25.62
CA PRO A 57 -3.42 -7.12 -26.16
C PRO A 57 -3.78 -5.91 -27.04
N ALA A 58 -5.01 -5.86 -27.57
CA ALA A 58 -5.47 -4.75 -28.41
C ALA A 58 -6.08 -3.60 -27.59
N ALA A 59 -6.30 -3.80 -26.28
CA ALA A 59 -6.80 -2.74 -25.42
C ALA A 59 -5.69 -1.71 -25.13
N PRO A 60 -6.02 -0.42 -25.03
CA PRO A 60 -5.05 0.59 -24.65
C PRO A 60 -4.53 0.31 -23.23
N PRO A 61 -3.29 0.72 -22.92
CA PRO A 61 -2.70 0.50 -21.61
C PRO A 61 -3.55 1.16 -20.50
N PRO A 62 -3.62 0.55 -19.30
CA PRO A 62 -4.42 1.09 -18.21
C PRO A 62 -3.92 2.48 -17.81
N PHE A 63 -4.86 3.43 -17.73
CA PHE A 63 -4.55 4.80 -17.35
C PHE A 63 -4.07 4.86 -15.90
N ARG A 64 -2.79 5.20 -15.68
CA ARG A 64 -2.24 5.39 -14.34
C ARG A 64 -2.54 6.79 -13.84
N LYS A 65 -3.26 6.89 -12.71
CA LYS A 65 -3.49 8.16 -12.00
C LYS A 65 -2.12 8.79 -11.68
N GLY A 66 -1.84 10.00 -12.17
CA GLY A 66 -0.60 10.75 -11.90
C GLY A 66 0.27 11.08 -13.11
N THR A 67 -0.03 10.57 -14.31
CA THR A 67 0.63 11.04 -15.55
C THR A 67 0.07 12.42 -15.95
N LEU A 68 0.95 13.33 -16.40
CA LEU A 68 0.73 14.74 -16.73
C LEU A 68 -0.58 15.01 -17.52
N ARG A 69 -1.71 15.15 -16.82
CA ARG A 69 -3.01 15.51 -17.42
C ARG A 69 -3.13 16.99 -17.77
N ILE A 70 -2.23 17.82 -17.25
CA ILE A 70 -2.29 19.29 -17.32
C ILE A 70 -1.89 19.79 -18.73
N LEU A 71 -1.15 18.99 -19.51
CA LEU A 71 -0.64 19.39 -20.82
C LEU A 71 -1.64 19.22 -21.98
N THR A 72 -2.84 18.68 -21.76
CA THR A 72 -3.86 18.53 -22.82
C THR A 72 -4.95 19.59 -22.68
N GLU A 73 -5.44 20.13 -23.79
CA GLU A 73 -6.51 21.15 -23.79
C GLU A 73 -7.78 20.64 -23.09
N HIS A 74 -8.14 19.39 -23.34
CA HIS A 74 -9.29 18.76 -22.69
C HIS A 74 -9.07 18.57 -21.17
N GLY A 75 -7.84 18.25 -20.75
CA GLY A 75 -7.47 18.17 -19.34
C GLY A 75 -7.56 19.52 -18.64
N ARG A 76 -7.12 20.59 -19.31
CA ARG A 76 -7.23 21.97 -18.83
C ARG A 76 -8.69 22.38 -18.64
N LYS A 77 -9.55 22.18 -19.64
CA LYS A 77 -11.00 22.47 -19.55
C LYS A 77 -11.67 21.73 -18.40
N LYS A 78 -11.40 20.42 -18.27
CA LYS A 78 -11.93 19.61 -17.16
C LYS A 78 -11.50 20.12 -15.79
N ARG A 79 -10.24 20.58 -15.67
CA ARG A 79 -9.72 21.16 -14.42
C ARG A 79 -10.42 22.49 -14.11
N GLU A 80 -10.54 23.38 -15.09
CA GLU A 80 -11.26 24.66 -14.94
C GLU A 80 -12.72 24.47 -14.53
N ASP A 81 -13.42 23.49 -15.11
CA ASP A 81 -14.80 23.16 -14.76
C ASP A 81 -14.91 22.64 -13.33
N LYS A 82 -13.96 21.81 -12.90
CA LYS A 82 -13.89 21.32 -11.53
C LYS A 82 -13.68 22.48 -10.55
N ILE A 83 -12.70 23.35 -10.81
CA ILE A 83 -12.43 24.55 -10.00
C ILE A 83 -13.69 25.43 -9.93
N ARG A 84 -14.35 25.67 -11.08
CA ARG A 84 -15.58 26.47 -11.14
C ARG A 84 -16.69 25.90 -10.25
N LYS A 85 -16.89 24.58 -10.28
CA LYS A 85 -17.88 23.89 -9.43
C LYS A 85 -17.52 23.99 -7.95
N THR A 86 -16.24 23.77 -7.62
CA THR A 86 -15.75 23.88 -6.24
C THR A 86 -15.96 25.29 -5.69
N VAL A 87 -15.45 26.32 -6.37
CA VAL A 87 -15.58 27.72 -5.94
C VAL A 87 -17.04 28.15 -5.82
N ARG A 88 -17.92 27.72 -6.73
CA ARG A 88 -19.36 28.02 -6.66
C ARG A 88 -20.03 27.47 -5.40
N SER A 89 -19.56 26.32 -4.92
CA SER A 89 -20.09 25.68 -3.70
C SER A 89 -19.52 26.25 -2.39
N MET A 90 -18.43 27.01 -2.44
CA MET A 90 -17.77 27.55 -1.25
C MET A 90 -18.51 28.76 -0.69
N THR A 91 -18.50 28.88 0.64
CA THR A 91 -19.01 30.07 1.32
C THR A 91 -18.02 31.21 1.21
N ASP A 92 -18.51 32.45 1.25
CA ASP A 92 -17.65 33.64 1.07
C ASP A 92 -16.55 33.74 2.13
N ARG A 93 -16.81 33.23 3.34
CA ARG A 93 -15.83 33.13 4.41
C ARG A 93 -14.68 32.18 4.04
N GLN A 94 -14.99 30.99 3.54
CA GLN A 94 -13.96 30.02 3.12
C GLN A 94 -13.13 30.54 1.94
N VAL A 95 -13.76 31.30 1.03
CA VAL A 95 -13.08 31.94 -0.09
C VAL A 95 -12.04 32.96 0.42
N LYS A 96 -12.45 33.84 1.35
CA LYS A 96 -11.54 34.82 1.97
C LYS A 96 -10.42 34.14 2.76
N GLU A 97 -10.72 33.07 3.51
CA GLU A 97 -9.72 32.29 4.27
C GLU A 97 -8.69 31.60 3.35
N LYS A 98 -9.12 31.03 2.22
CA LYS A 98 -8.19 30.45 1.22
C LYS A 98 -7.31 31.52 0.59
N LEU A 99 -7.87 32.67 0.26
CA LEU A 99 -7.13 33.78 -0.34
C LEU A 99 -6.12 34.37 0.66
N SER A 100 -6.51 34.53 1.93
CA SER A 100 -5.58 34.98 2.98
C SER A 100 -4.46 33.96 3.24
N SER A 101 -4.77 32.67 3.20
CA SER A 101 -3.78 31.59 3.35
C SER A 101 -2.74 31.59 2.21
N ALA A 102 -3.14 32.02 1.01
CA ALA A 102 -2.26 32.21 -0.14
C ALA A 102 -1.50 33.56 -0.10
N GLY A 103 -1.63 34.35 0.97
CA GLY A 103 -0.98 35.66 1.10
C GLY A 103 -1.72 36.81 0.39
N MET A 104 -2.90 36.58 -0.19
CA MET A 104 -3.72 37.61 -0.82
C MET A 104 -4.62 38.29 0.20
N ARG A 105 -4.30 39.54 0.57
CA ARG A 105 -5.14 40.36 1.45
C ARG A 105 -6.24 41.03 0.62
N ILE A 106 -7.46 40.52 0.75
CA ILE A 106 -8.65 41.09 0.13
C ILE A 106 -9.36 41.99 1.13
N SER A 107 -9.88 43.12 0.66
CA SER A 107 -10.62 44.04 1.53
C SER A 107 -11.87 43.35 2.10
N PRO A 108 -12.25 43.65 3.35
CA PRO A 108 -13.44 43.05 3.97
C PRO A 108 -14.71 43.36 3.16
N ASN A 109 -14.75 44.53 2.50
CA ASN A 109 -15.86 45.02 1.70
C ASN A 109 -15.81 44.60 0.22
N ALA A 110 -14.86 43.76 -0.18
CA ALA A 110 -14.82 43.27 -1.55
C ALA A 110 -16.10 42.51 -1.90
N PRO A 111 -16.71 42.77 -3.08
CA PRO A 111 -17.84 42.00 -3.54
C PRO A 111 -17.54 40.50 -3.55
N PRO A 112 -18.47 39.64 -3.08
CA PRO A 112 -18.22 38.21 -2.93
C PRO A 112 -17.97 37.51 -4.27
N GLU A 113 -18.56 38.01 -5.36
CA GLU A 113 -18.33 37.50 -6.71
C GLU A 113 -16.88 37.72 -7.17
N LEU A 114 -16.31 38.90 -6.87
CA LEU A 114 -14.94 39.24 -7.23
C LEU A 114 -13.93 38.39 -6.44
N ALA A 115 -14.18 38.15 -5.15
CA ALA A 115 -13.35 37.24 -4.36
C ALA A 115 -13.36 35.80 -4.91
N LYS A 116 -14.53 35.32 -5.35
CA LYS A 116 -14.68 34.00 -5.99
C LYS A 116 -13.94 33.94 -7.33
N GLU A 117 -14.01 35.00 -8.12
CA GLU A 117 -13.31 35.08 -9.41
C GLU A 117 -11.78 35.07 -9.22
N ILE A 118 -11.26 35.84 -8.26
CA ILE A 118 -9.83 35.83 -7.93
C ILE A 118 -9.39 34.43 -7.49
N LEU A 119 -10.14 33.77 -6.60
CA LEU A 119 -9.82 32.40 -6.17
C LEU A 119 -9.82 31.43 -7.34
N ARG A 120 -10.83 31.50 -8.20
CA ARG A 120 -10.95 30.64 -9.39
C ARG A 120 -9.75 30.83 -10.31
N ASN A 121 -9.38 32.06 -10.61
CA ASN A 121 -8.28 32.38 -11.51
C ASN A 121 -6.92 32.02 -10.89
N GLY A 122 -6.74 32.26 -9.59
CA GLY A 122 -5.54 31.86 -8.85
C GLY A 122 -5.35 30.34 -8.79
N GLN A 123 -6.43 29.59 -8.59
CA GLN A 123 -6.39 28.12 -8.65
C GLN A 123 -6.12 27.61 -10.08
N ALA A 124 -6.74 28.21 -11.09
CA ALA A 124 -6.51 27.85 -12.49
C ALA A 124 -5.04 28.08 -12.90
N ALA A 125 -4.45 29.20 -12.49
CA ALA A 125 -3.04 29.53 -12.70
C ALA A 125 -2.07 28.67 -11.87
N GLY A 126 -2.57 27.90 -10.91
CA GLY A 126 -1.73 27.07 -10.03
C GLY A 126 -1.00 27.86 -8.94
N MET A 127 -1.40 29.12 -8.71
CA MET A 127 -0.85 29.95 -7.63
C MET A 127 -1.47 29.62 -6.28
N ILE A 128 -2.72 29.15 -6.29
CA ILE A 128 -3.46 28.73 -5.09
C ILE A 128 -3.72 27.23 -5.20
N PRO A 129 -3.37 26.43 -4.18
CA PRO A 129 -3.69 25.00 -4.17
C PRO A 129 -5.22 24.77 -4.17
N GLU A 130 -5.65 23.68 -4.82
CA GLU A 130 -7.07 23.28 -4.90
C GLU A 130 -7.67 22.94 -3.52
#